data_AF-A0A7C8Z8R2-F1
#
_entry.id   AF-A0A7C8Z8R2-F1
#
_cell.length_a   1.000
_cell.length_b   1.000
_cell.length_c   1.000
_cell.angle_alpha   90.00
_cell.angle_beta   90.00
_cell.angle_gamma   90.00
#
_symmetry.space_group_name_H-M   'P 1'
#
loop_
_entity.id
_entity.type
_entity.pdbx_description
1 polymer ?
#
loop_
_entity_poly.entity_id
_entity_poly.type
_entity_poly.pdbx_seq_one_letter_code
_entity_poly.pdbx_strand_id
1 'polypeptide(L)'
;LADCAIGFGKGAIGGRDGKIYTVTDPGDDPLNPKPGTLRYGVIQDEPLWIIFGGSMTIRLKQELLMNSFKTIDGRGAEVHIAGGPCITIQYVSNIIIHGINIHDCKRGGNAVVRDTPSHYGWRTISD
;
A
#
# COMPACT_ATOMS: atom_id res chain seq x y z
N LEU A 1 2.60 13.12 12.73
CA LEU A 1 3.23 12.24 11.72
C LEU A 1 3.38 12.96 10.39
N ALA A 2 2.28 13.34 9.72
CA ALA A 2 2.34 14.00 8.40
C ALA A 2 3.00 15.40 8.42
N ASP A 3 2.99 16.12 9.55
CA ASP A 3 3.63 17.44 9.67
C ASP A 3 5.08 17.38 10.19
N CYS A 4 5.63 16.18 10.36
CA CYS A 4 6.93 15.97 11.00
C CYS A 4 8.04 15.60 10.00
N ALA A 5 7.72 15.45 8.72
CA ALA A 5 8.69 15.09 7.69
C ALA A 5 9.71 16.22 7.46
N ILE A 6 10.97 15.85 7.25
CA ILE A 6 12.09 16.76 6.99
C ILE A 6 12.81 16.37 5.70
N GLY A 7 13.75 17.20 5.24
CA GLY A 7 14.51 16.95 4.01
C GLY A 7 13.65 17.11 2.75
N PHE A 8 14.01 16.42 1.67
CA PHE A 8 13.30 16.52 0.38
C PHE A 8 11.86 15.98 0.43
N GLY A 9 11.58 15.04 1.34
CA GLY A 9 10.24 14.47 1.54
C GLY A 9 9.30 15.33 2.39
N LYS A 10 9.74 16.49 2.90
CA LYS A 10 8.95 17.32 3.84
C LYS A 10 7.57 17.77 3.34
N GLY A 11 7.35 17.77 2.03
CA GLY A 11 6.08 18.13 1.41
C GLY A 11 5.07 16.99 1.34
N ALA A 12 5.45 15.75 1.69
CA ALA A 12 4.55 14.61 1.62
C ALA A 12 3.50 14.69 2.73
N ILE A 13 2.23 14.87 2.35
CA ILE A 13 1.10 14.92 3.31
C ILE A 13 0.43 13.56 3.50
N GLY A 14 0.75 12.56 2.68
CA GLY A 14 0.13 11.24 2.74
C GLY A 14 -1.38 11.31 2.51
N GLY A 15 -2.12 10.51 3.28
CA GLY A 15 -3.58 10.54 3.34
C GLY A 15 -4.16 11.47 4.41
N ARG A 16 -3.41 12.49 4.83
CA ARG A 16 -3.92 13.51 5.77
C ARG A 16 -5.22 14.12 5.23
N ASP A 17 -6.14 14.46 6.14
CA ASP A 17 -7.48 15.00 5.85
C ASP A 17 -8.43 14.03 5.12
N GLY A 18 -7.94 12.81 4.81
CA GLY A 18 -8.72 11.70 4.29
C GLY A 18 -9.43 10.88 5.36
N LYS A 19 -10.18 9.87 4.93
CA LYS A 19 -10.84 8.94 5.85
C LYS A 19 -9.82 7.92 6.39
N ILE A 20 -10.10 7.41 7.58
CA ILE A 20 -9.39 6.23 8.09
C ILE A 20 -9.92 5.00 7.36
N TYR A 21 -9.00 4.18 6.86
CA TYR A 21 -9.29 2.86 6.30
C TYR A 21 -8.58 1.80 7.14
N THR A 22 -9.33 0.84 7.69
CA THR A 22 -8.76 -0.22 8.53
C THR A 22 -8.62 -1.50 7.73
N VAL A 23 -7.38 -1.98 7.58
CA VAL A 23 -7.07 -3.30 7.04
C VAL A 23 -7.42 -4.36 8.09
N THR A 24 -8.27 -5.30 7.70
CA THR A 24 -8.74 -6.41 8.54
C THR A 24 -8.50 -7.78 7.89
N ASP A 25 -8.16 -7.81 6.60
CA ASP A 25 -7.88 -9.01 5.83
C ASP A 25 -6.44 -8.93 5.25
N PRO A 26 -5.54 -9.86 5.62
CA PRO A 26 -4.18 -9.89 5.08
C PRO A 26 -4.09 -10.51 3.67
N GLY A 27 -5.21 -10.95 3.10
CA GLY A 27 -5.28 -11.50 1.75
C GLY A 27 -4.93 -10.50 0.65
N ASP A 28 -4.55 -11.02 -0.51
CA ASP A 28 -4.24 -10.23 -1.70
C ASP A 28 -4.89 -10.82 -2.96
N ASP A 29 -5.47 -9.96 -3.77
CA ASP A 29 -5.89 -10.22 -5.15
C ASP A 29 -5.42 -9.05 -6.01
N PRO A 30 -4.48 -9.25 -6.94
CA PRO A 30 -3.85 -8.16 -7.68
C PRO A 30 -4.80 -7.45 -8.65
N LEU A 31 -5.90 -8.09 -9.05
CA LEU A 31 -6.84 -7.54 -10.02
C LEU A 31 -8.17 -7.12 -9.37
N ASN A 32 -8.68 -7.89 -8.42
CA ASN A 32 -9.98 -7.68 -7.78
C ASN A 32 -9.86 -7.64 -6.25
N PRO A 33 -9.12 -6.66 -5.69
CA PRO A 33 -8.94 -6.57 -4.24
C PRO A 33 -10.28 -6.30 -3.54
N LYS A 34 -10.48 -6.93 -2.38
CA LYS A 34 -11.72 -6.81 -1.59
C LYS A 34 -11.60 -5.71 -0.54
N PRO A 35 -12.69 -5.01 -0.18
CA PRO A 35 -12.72 -4.17 1.01
C PRO A 35 -12.24 -4.95 2.25
N GLY A 36 -11.45 -4.29 3.11
CA GLY A 36 -10.73 -4.91 4.22
C GLY A 36 -9.27 -5.28 3.90
N THR A 37 -8.88 -5.41 2.62
CA THR A 37 -7.48 -5.71 2.23
C THR A 37 -6.63 -4.45 2.06
N LEU A 38 -5.31 -4.57 2.28
CA LEU A 38 -4.39 -3.45 2.04
C LEU A 38 -4.45 -2.96 0.59
N ARG A 39 -4.48 -3.87 -0.40
CA ARG A 39 -4.54 -3.49 -1.82
C ARG A 39 -5.77 -2.67 -2.15
N TYR A 40 -6.94 -3.03 -1.61
CA TYR A 40 -8.14 -2.23 -1.84
C TYR A 40 -7.95 -0.81 -1.31
N GLY A 41 -7.42 -0.63 -0.10
CA GLY A 41 -7.21 0.70 0.49
C GLY A 41 -6.24 1.58 -0.31
N VAL A 42 -5.11 1.04 -0.74
CA VAL A 42 -4.06 1.86 -1.38
C VAL A 42 -4.42 2.31 -2.80
N ILE A 43 -5.35 1.64 -3.48
CA ILE A 43 -5.74 2.01 -4.85
C ILE A 43 -6.89 3.03 -4.92
N GLN A 44 -7.57 3.35 -3.81
CA GLN A 44 -8.73 4.26 -3.86
C GLN A 44 -8.35 5.65 -4.36
N ASP A 45 -9.30 6.35 -4.99
CA ASP A 45 -9.07 7.69 -5.53
C ASP A 45 -9.00 8.75 -4.42
N GLU A 46 -9.80 8.61 -3.37
CA GLU A 46 -9.75 9.53 -2.24
C GLU A 46 -8.47 9.39 -1.39
N PRO A 47 -8.04 10.47 -0.70
CA PRO A 47 -7.01 10.36 0.32
C PRO A 47 -7.42 9.39 1.43
N LEU A 48 -6.52 8.50 1.82
CA LEU A 48 -6.78 7.53 2.90
C LEU A 48 -5.61 7.40 3.87
N TRP A 49 -5.95 7.45 5.16
CA TRP A 49 -5.07 7.06 6.25
C TRP A 49 -5.32 5.58 6.61
N ILE A 50 -4.45 4.71 6.14
CA ILE A 50 -4.59 3.27 6.24
C ILE A 50 -3.92 2.77 7.53
N ILE A 51 -4.72 2.16 8.39
CA ILE A 51 -4.30 1.52 9.64
C ILE A 51 -4.62 0.03 9.61
N PHE A 52 -4.20 -0.70 10.65
CA PHE A 52 -4.36 -2.16 10.73
C PHE A 52 -5.15 -2.54 11.98
N GLY A 53 -6.14 -3.41 11.83
CA GLY A 53 -7.00 -3.87 12.92
C GLY A 53 -6.29 -4.81 13.92
N GLY A 54 -5.08 -5.27 13.60
CA GLY A 54 -4.24 -6.13 14.43
C GLY A 54 -2.96 -6.51 13.72
N SER A 55 -2.06 -7.21 14.42
CA SER A 55 -0.82 -7.73 13.84
C SER A 55 -1.12 -8.71 12.71
N MET A 56 -0.39 -8.62 11.60
CA MET A 56 -0.61 -9.46 10.43
C MET A 56 0.62 -9.56 9.54
N THR A 57 0.71 -10.67 8.79
CA THR A 57 1.66 -10.82 7.68
C THR A 57 0.89 -10.84 6.37
N ILE A 58 1.15 -9.84 5.53
CA ILE A 58 0.56 -9.66 4.21
C ILE A 58 1.55 -10.19 3.18
N ARG A 59 1.20 -11.31 2.55
CA ARG A 59 1.95 -11.85 1.41
C ARG A 59 1.29 -11.39 0.12
N LEU A 60 1.86 -10.36 -0.49
CA LEU A 60 1.41 -9.88 -1.79
C LEU A 60 1.63 -10.95 -2.86
N LYS A 61 0.71 -11.03 -3.82
CA LYS A 61 0.81 -11.91 -5.00
C LYS A 61 1.52 -11.22 -6.17
N GLN A 62 1.46 -9.89 -6.21
CA GLN A 62 2.11 -9.01 -7.17
C GLN A 62 2.53 -7.71 -6.49
N GLU A 63 3.36 -6.90 -7.14
CA GLU A 63 3.73 -5.56 -6.65
C GLU A 63 2.49 -4.79 -6.17
N LEU A 64 2.61 -4.15 -5.01
CA LEU A 64 1.57 -3.27 -4.50
C LEU A 64 1.71 -1.89 -5.12
N LEU A 65 1.08 -1.72 -6.29
CA LEU A 65 0.83 -0.40 -6.87
C LEU A 65 -0.23 0.33 -6.03
N MET A 66 -0.13 1.65 -5.99
CA MET A 66 -1.00 2.51 -5.20
C MET A 66 -1.26 3.84 -5.88
N ASN A 67 -2.36 4.47 -5.49
CA ASN A 67 -2.72 5.81 -5.92
C ASN A 67 -2.08 6.87 -5.00
N SER A 68 -2.10 8.14 -5.40
CA SER A 68 -1.60 9.27 -4.61
C SER A 68 -2.39 9.47 -3.31
N PHE A 69 -1.83 10.26 -2.38
CA PHE A 69 -2.46 10.65 -1.12
C PHE A 69 -2.79 9.48 -0.20
N LYS A 70 -1.80 8.63 0.06
CA LYS A 70 -1.94 7.46 0.94
C LYS A 70 -0.95 7.54 2.10
N THR A 71 -1.45 7.23 3.29
CA THR A 71 -0.59 6.91 4.44
C THR A 71 -0.80 5.45 4.79
N ILE A 72 0.25 4.64 4.80
CA ILE A 72 0.26 3.30 5.41
C ILE A 72 0.91 3.44 6.78
N ASP A 73 0.15 3.23 7.84
CA ASP A 73 0.54 3.48 9.22
C ASP A 73 0.38 2.21 10.07
N GLY A 74 1.50 1.54 10.32
CA GLY A 74 1.55 0.31 11.12
C GLY A 74 1.58 0.53 12.64
N ARG A 75 1.52 1.77 13.13
CA ARG A 75 1.56 2.01 14.58
C ARG A 75 0.42 1.28 15.30
N GLY A 76 0.75 0.60 16.40
CA GLY A 76 -0.20 -0.16 17.21
C GLY A 76 -0.41 -1.61 16.77
N ALA A 77 0.23 -2.06 15.68
CA ALA A 77 0.21 -3.44 15.22
C ALA A 77 1.60 -3.87 14.70
N GLU A 78 1.89 -5.17 14.77
CA GLU A 78 3.08 -5.72 14.12
C GLU A 78 2.70 -6.19 12.71
N VAL A 79 3.05 -5.39 11.71
CA VAL A 79 2.63 -5.60 10.32
C VAL A 79 3.85 -5.93 9.47
N HIS A 80 3.78 -7.08 8.79
CA HIS A 80 4.83 -7.55 7.89
C HIS A 80 4.28 -7.59 6.45
N ILE A 81 4.99 -6.99 5.50
CA ILE A 81 4.82 -7.26 4.08
C ILE A 81 6.01 -8.12 3.66
N ALA A 82 5.79 -9.43 3.48
CA ALA A 82 6.88 -10.39 3.33
C ALA A 82 6.54 -11.65 2.53
N GLY A 83 7.58 -12.31 1.99
CA GLY A 83 7.48 -13.61 1.32
C GLY A 83 6.85 -13.59 -0.08
N GLY A 84 6.63 -12.40 -0.62
CA GLY A 84 6.11 -12.14 -1.96
C GLY A 84 6.70 -10.83 -2.50
N PRO A 85 6.11 -10.26 -3.56
CA PRO A 85 6.49 -8.91 -4.02
C PRO A 85 6.20 -7.87 -2.95
N CYS A 86 6.78 -6.68 -3.13
CA CYS A 86 6.67 -5.58 -2.17
C CYS A 86 5.98 -4.36 -2.81
N ILE A 87 6.27 -3.16 -2.32
CA ILE A 87 5.58 -1.93 -2.70
C ILE A 87 6.26 -1.29 -3.91
N THR A 88 5.46 -0.83 -4.88
CA THR A 88 5.94 -0.09 -6.04
C THR A 88 5.22 1.26 -6.12
N ILE A 89 5.98 2.36 -5.98
CA ILE A 89 5.46 3.74 -6.06
C ILE A 89 5.84 4.30 -7.43
N GLN A 90 4.87 4.35 -8.35
CA GLN A 90 5.10 4.73 -9.73
C GLN A 90 4.12 5.83 -10.15
N TYR A 91 4.63 6.96 -10.67
CA TYR A 91 3.84 8.10 -11.17
C TYR A 91 2.78 8.66 -10.19
N VAL A 92 3.04 8.57 -8.89
CA VAL A 92 2.15 9.10 -7.83
C VAL A 92 2.90 10.00 -6.86
N SER A 93 2.16 10.77 -6.07
CA SER A 93 2.70 11.72 -5.09
C SER A 93 2.00 11.61 -3.74
N ASN A 94 2.58 12.25 -2.72
CA ASN A 94 1.99 12.32 -1.37
C ASN A 94 1.75 10.93 -0.75
N ILE A 95 2.82 10.15 -0.63
CA ILE A 95 2.80 8.84 0.02
C ILE A 95 3.60 8.91 1.32
N ILE A 96 3.04 8.38 2.41
CA ILE A 96 3.74 8.14 3.67
C ILE A 96 3.65 6.63 3.97
N ILE A 97 4.78 5.98 4.19
CA ILE A 97 4.85 4.60 4.67
C ILE A 97 5.60 4.61 5.99
N HIS A 98 4.95 4.16 7.06
CA HIS A 98 5.45 4.31 8.42
C HIS A 98 5.08 3.11 9.31
N GLY A 99 6.03 2.66 10.12
CA GLY A 99 5.76 1.70 11.19
C GLY A 99 5.41 0.28 10.73
N ILE A 100 5.81 -0.12 9.52
CA ILE A 100 5.64 -1.49 9.01
C ILE A 100 6.99 -2.15 8.73
N ASN A 101 7.02 -3.47 8.78
CA ASN A 101 8.18 -4.30 8.43
C ASN A 101 8.05 -4.77 6.98
N ILE A 102 9.05 -4.49 6.14
CA ILE A 102 9.11 -4.97 4.75
C ILE A 102 10.40 -5.78 4.60
N HIS A 103 10.28 -7.06 4.28
CA HIS A 103 11.43 -7.95 4.15
C HIS A 103 11.11 -9.17 3.28
N ASP A 104 12.14 -9.92 2.91
CA ASP A 104 12.02 -11.13 2.08
C ASP A 104 11.25 -10.92 0.77
N CYS A 105 11.37 -9.73 0.17
CA CYS A 105 10.76 -9.40 -1.10
C CYS A 105 11.22 -10.38 -2.19
N LYS A 106 10.27 -10.90 -2.96
CA LYS A 106 10.49 -11.80 -4.10
C LYS A 106 9.87 -11.19 -5.35
N ARG A 107 10.48 -11.46 -6.50
CA ARG A 107 9.97 -10.98 -7.78
C ARG A 107 8.56 -11.53 -8.05
N GLY A 108 7.65 -10.67 -8.44
CA GLY A 108 6.33 -11.03 -8.95
C GLY A 108 6.45 -11.61 -10.36
N GLY A 109 5.60 -12.57 -10.69
CA GLY A 109 5.50 -13.09 -12.05
C GLY A 109 4.66 -12.17 -12.95
N ASN A 110 4.45 -12.56 -14.20
CA ASN A 110 3.61 -11.78 -15.10
C ASN A 110 2.14 -11.82 -14.67
N ALA A 111 1.48 -10.66 -14.59
CA ALA A 111 0.07 -10.57 -14.21
C ALA A 111 -0.56 -9.24 -14.64
N VAL A 112 -1.88 -9.20 -14.68
CA VAL A 112 -2.62 -7.94 -14.70
C VAL A 112 -2.73 -7.42 -13.26
N VAL A 113 -2.32 -6.19 -13.03
CA VAL A 113 -2.31 -5.56 -11.70
C VAL A 113 -3.10 -4.26 -11.74
N ARG A 114 -3.98 -4.09 -10.75
CA ARG A 114 -4.79 -2.90 -10.53
C ARG A 114 -4.04 -1.88 -9.67
N ASP A 115 -4.04 -0.63 -10.11
CA ASP A 115 -3.39 0.52 -9.47
C ASP A 115 -4.37 1.63 -9.07
N THR A 116 -5.55 1.70 -9.71
CA THR A 116 -6.68 2.57 -9.30
C THR A 116 -8.02 1.82 -9.37
N PRO A 117 -9.16 2.40 -8.95
CA PRO A 117 -10.45 1.72 -9.06
C PRO A 117 -10.87 1.52 -10.53
N SER A 118 -10.39 2.38 -11.44
CA SER A 118 -10.77 2.40 -12.85
C SER A 118 -9.68 1.90 -13.81
N HIS A 119 -8.44 1.75 -13.35
CA HIS A 119 -7.31 1.35 -14.19
C HIS A 119 -6.63 0.07 -13.66
N TYR A 120 -6.17 -0.75 -14.60
CA TYR A 120 -5.30 -1.90 -14.37
C TYR A 120 -4.48 -2.15 -15.64
N GLY A 121 -3.29 -2.73 -15.48
CA GLY A 121 -2.36 -2.93 -16.59
C GLY A 121 -1.59 -4.24 -16.49
N TRP A 122 -1.05 -4.68 -17.62
CA TRP A 122 -0.13 -5.82 -17.66
C TRP A 122 1.21 -5.44 -17.04
N ARG A 123 1.68 -6.24 -16.07
CA ARG A 123 2.99 -6.14 -15.45
C ARG A 123 3.83 -7.35 -15.84
N THR A 124 5.05 -7.06 -16.27
CA THR A 124 6.10 -8.07 -16.42
C THR A 124 6.66 -8.44 -15.05
N ILE A 125 7.64 -9.35 -15.03
CA ILE A 125 8.42 -9.68 -13.84
C ILE A 125 8.83 -8.39 -13.11
N SER A 126 8.48 -8.29 -11.83
CA SER A 126 8.84 -7.12 -11.01
C SER A 126 10.35 -7.04 -10.82
N ASP A 127 10.83 -5.87 -10.41
CA ASP A 127 12.24 -5.68 -10.08
C ASP A 127 12.71 -6.66 -8.98
#